data_AF-A0A3P3VTD6-F1
#
_entry.id   AF-A0A3P3VTD6-F1
#
_cell.length_a   1.000
_cell.length_b   1.000
_cell.length_c   1.000
_cell.angle_alpha   90.00
_cell.angle_beta   90.00
_cell.angle_gamma   90.00
#
_symmetry.space_group_name_H-M   'P 1'
#
loop_
_entity.id
_entity.type
_entity.pdbx_description
1 polymer ?
#
loop_
_entity_poly.entity_id
_entity_poly.type
_entity_poly.pdbx_seq_one_letter_code
_entity_poly.pdbx_strand_id
1 'polypeptide(L)'
;MTNCLFCYQSVETGEYHSKCSKKFFKTTQVPTLELDQEKLNQLAEITVNERLALTGVQPKISLSLNEDQGNKRLTLVGLWGDYILKPQSAEFSFMPEVEDLTMHLAKLFKIETAQHALIRTSTGELAYITKRFDRSNGKKIHVEDLCQLSELLTEQKYKSSYERVGKIIKQYTTNSGLDAIKYFRLVLFSFLTGNNDMHLK
;
A
#
# COMPACT_ATOMS: atom_id res chain seq x y z
N MET A 1 -17.92 4.84 -20.68
CA MET A 1 -18.09 4.21 -19.34
C MET A 1 -16.72 4.18 -18.70
N THR A 2 -16.61 4.66 -17.47
CA THR A 2 -15.39 4.57 -16.67
C THR A 2 -15.31 3.19 -16.01
N ASN A 3 -14.11 2.74 -15.67
CA ASN A 3 -13.92 1.52 -14.88
C ASN A 3 -13.84 1.87 -13.39
N CYS A 4 -14.36 1.00 -12.54
CA CYS A 4 -14.27 1.17 -11.10
C CYS A 4 -12.81 1.13 -10.63
N LEU A 5 -12.39 2.14 -9.87
CA LEU A 5 -11.03 2.31 -9.34
C LEU A 5 -10.61 1.28 -8.27
N PHE A 6 -11.44 0.27 -8.01
CA PHE A 6 -11.15 -0.83 -7.07
C PHE A 6 -11.21 -2.22 -7.71
N CYS A 7 -12.12 -2.46 -8.66
CA CYS A 7 -12.29 -3.79 -9.26
C CYS A 7 -12.07 -3.84 -10.79
N TYR A 8 -11.82 -2.69 -11.43
CA TYR A 8 -11.62 -2.52 -12.87
C TYR A 8 -12.82 -2.90 -13.76
N GLN A 9 -13.95 -3.30 -13.18
CA GLN A 9 -15.18 -3.52 -13.94
C GLN A 9 -15.87 -2.19 -14.26
N SER A 10 -16.57 -2.11 -15.39
CA SER A 10 -17.29 -0.92 -15.81
C SER A 10 -18.32 -0.47 -14.76
N VAL A 11 -18.41 0.85 -14.56
CA VAL A 11 -19.38 1.47 -13.65
C VAL A 11 -20.28 2.44 -14.42
N GLU A 12 -21.56 2.46 -14.09
CA GLU A 12 -22.56 3.30 -14.76
C GLU A 12 -22.38 4.78 -14.39
N THR A 13 -22.16 5.07 -13.11
CA THR A 13 -22.01 6.43 -12.58
C THR A 13 -20.88 6.50 -11.54
N GLY A 14 -20.10 7.58 -11.58
CA GLY A 14 -18.98 7.81 -10.66
C GLY A 14 -17.75 6.94 -10.95
N GLU A 15 -16.98 6.67 -9.91
CA GLU A 15 -15.67 5.99 -10.01
C GLU A 15 -15.62 4.64 -9.28
N TYR A 16 -16.68 4.31 -8.55
CA TYR A 16 -16.77 3.12 -7.71
C TYR A 16 -18.16 2.53 -7.74
N HIS A 17 -18.26 1.20 -7.77
CA HIS A 17 -19.51 0.56 -7.36
C HIS A 17 -19.72 0.75 -5.86
N SER A 18 -20.98 0.94 -5.44
CA SER A 18 -21.31 1.06 -4.02
C SER A 18 -20.85 -0.15 -3.19
N LYS A 19 -20.91 -1.36 -3.77
CA LYS A 19 -20.39 -2.60 -3.16
C LYS A 19 -18.86 -2.57 -2.99
N CYS A 20 -18.13 -2.04 -3.97
CA CYS A 20 -16.68 -1.90 -3.94
C CYS A 20 -16.25 -0.90 -2.87
N SER A 21 -16.93 0.25 -2.79
CA SER A 21 -16.71 1.22 -1.71
C SER A 21 -16.99 0.59 -0.33
N LYS A 22 -18.09 -0.16 -0.19
CA LYS A 22 -18.43 -0.80 1.09
C LYS A 22 -17.41 -1.85 1.49
N LYS A 23 -16.86 -2.58 0.52
CA LYS A 23 -15.82 -3.59 0.77
C LYS A 23 -14.51 -2.97 1.23
N PHE A 24 -14.10 -1.85 0.62
CA PHE A 24 -12.80 -1.25 0.89
C PHE A 24 -12.85 -0.24 2.04
N PHE A 25 -13.78 0.72 1.98
CA PHE A 25 -13.92 1.83 2.94
C PHE A 25 -14.94 1.58 4.06
N LYS A 26 -15.70 0.47 4.01
CA LYS A 26 -16.82 0.21 4.93
C LYS A 26 -17.97 1.25 4.82
N THR A 27 -18.10 1.89 3.66
CA THR A 27 -19.15 2.88 3.33
C THR A 27 -19.71 2.66 1.94
N THR A 28 -20.98 2.98 1.70
CA THR A 28 -21.59 2.83 0.36
C THR A 28 -21.14 3.90 -0.62
N GLN A 29 -20.65 5.03 -0.14
CA GLN A 29 -20.07 6.13 -0.92
C GLN A 29 -18.57 6.23 -0.63
N VAL A 30 -17.79 6.62 -1.63
CA VAL A 30 -16.34 6.80 -1.48
C VAL A 30 -16.09 8.00 -0.57
N PRO A 31 -15.30 7.86 0.51
CA PRO A 31 -14.98 8.98 1.37
C PRO A 31 -14.15 10.02 0.61
N THR A 32 -14.38 11.30 0.89
CA THR A 32 -13.58 12.37 0.30
C THR A 32 -12.18 12.37 0.90
N LEU A 33 -11.17 12.59 0.04
CA LEU A 33 -9.78 12.78 0.44
C LEU A 33 -9.36 14.22 0.12
N GLU A 34 -9.27 15.06 1.15
CA GLU A 34 -8.75 16.41 1.00
C GLU A 34 -7.22 16.40 1.08
N LEU A 35 -6.59 16.42 -0.10
CA LEU A 35 -5.16 16.42 -0.25
C LEU A 35 -4.79 17.39 -1.37
N ASP A 36 -4.24 18.52 -0.98
CA ASP A 36 -3.68 19.54 -1.86
C ASP A 36 -2.15 19.60 -1.69
N GLN A 37 -1.51 20.43 -2.50
CA GLN A 37 -0.05 20.58 -2.47
C GLN A 37 0.46 21.11 -1.12
N GLU A 38 -0.31 21.96 -0.45
CA GLU A 38 0.06 22.52 0.84
C GLU A 38 0.10 21.43 1.92
N LYS A 39 -0.95 20.61 2.01
CA LYS A 39 -1.01 19.46 2.92
C LYS A 39 0.08 18.44 2.58
N LEU A 40 0.36 18.19 1.30
CA LEU A 40 1.48 17.32 0.89
C LEU A 40 2.83 17.85 1.39
N ASN A 41 3.09 19.15 1.25
CA ASN A 41 4.33 19.77 1.71
C ASN A 41 4.42 19.73 3.26
N GLN A 42 3.34 20.03 3.97
CA GLN A 42 3.29 19.93 5.44
C GLN A 42 3.57 18.48 5.90
N LEU A 43 3.06 17.48 5.20
CA LEU A 43 3.32 16.07 5.52
C LEU A 43 4.76 15.67 5.24
N ALA A 44 5.36 16.19 4.16
CA ALA A 44 6.77 15.98 3.90
C ALA A 44 7.62 16.54 5.05
N GLU A 45 7.32 17.76 5.51
CA GLU A 45 7.98 18.37 6.67
C GLU A 45 7.79 17.55 7.95
N ILE A 46 6.56 17.13 8.27
CA ILE A 46 6.27 16.31 9.45
C ILE A 46 7.01 14.97 9.39
N THR A 47 7.03 14.32 8.22
CA THR A 47 7.70 13.03 8.05
C THR A 47 9.21 13.15 8.27
N VAL A 48 9.83 14.22 7.77
CA VAL A 48 11.25 14.51 7.98
C VAL A 48 11.53 14.87 9.45
N ASN A 49 10.69 15.71 10.06
CA ASN A 49 10.93 16.25 11.40
C ASN A 49 10.59 15.28 12.54
N GLU A 50 9.50 14.52 12.42
CA GLU A 50 9.02 13.64 13.50
C GLU A 50 9.59 12.21 13.46
N ARG A 51 10.46 11.91 12.47
CA ARG A 51 10.95 10.54 12.20
C ARG A 51 9.82 9.49 12.13
N LEU A 52 8.61 9.92 11.77
CA LEU A 52 7.45 9.04 11.55
C LEU A 52 7.62 8.29 10.23
N ALA A 53 8.67 7.48 10.13
CA ALA A 53 9.00 6.79 8.89
C ALA A 53 8.18 5.51 8.76
N LEU A 54 7.10 5.56 7.99
CA LEU A 54 6.74 4.41 7.17
C LEU A 54 7.89 4.23 6.17
N THR A 55 8.54 3.07 6.22
CA THR A 55 9.77 2.80 5.47
C THR A 55 9.56 2.93 3.96
N GLY A 56 10.50 3.52 3.22
CA GLY A 56 10.43 3.69 1.76
C GLY A 56 10.85 5.09 1.30
N VAL A 57 11.21 5.23 0.02
CA VAL A 57 11.68 6.51 -0.57
C VAL A 57 10.52 7.41 -1.01
N GLN A 58 9.39 6.80 -1.39
CA GLN A 58 8.18 7.52 -1.80
C GLN A 58 7.44 8.09 -0.58
N PRO A 59 6.84 9.30 -0.67
CA PRO A 59 5.95 9.82 0.36
C PRO A 59 4.83 8.83 0.69
N LYS A 60 4.67 8.50 1.98
CA LYS A 60 3.62 7.61 2.48
C LYS A 60 2.85 8.31 3.56
N ILE A 61 1.53 8.31 3.41
CA ILE A 61 0.63 9.06 4.27
C ILE A 61 -0.31 8.08 4.96
N SER A 62 -0.33 8.11 6.28
CA SER A 62 -1.23 7.28 7.07
C SER A 62 -2.59 7.97 7.19
N LEU A 63 -3.68 7.25 6.90
CA LEU A 63 -5.05 7.79 6.90
C LEU A 63 -5.97 7.01 7.84
N SER A 64 -6.87 7.72 8.50
CA SER A 64 -8.02 7.16 9.23
C SER A 64 -9.31 7.57 8.54
N LEU A 65 -10.33 6.71 8.66
CA LEU A 65 -11.68 7.05 8.25
C LEU A 65 -12.39 7.70 9.43
N ASN A 66 -12.58 9.01 9.35
CA ASN A 66 -13.31 9.77 10.36
C ASN A 66 -14.72 10.08 9.86
N GLU A 67 -15.65 10.23 10.80
CA GLU A 67 -17.03 10.63 10.51
C GLU A 67 -17.23 12.07 10.98
N ASP A 68 -17.57 12.95 10.04
CA ASP A 68 -17.79 14.36 10.27
C ASP A 68 -19.16 14.74 9.72
N GLN A 69 -20.10 15.07 10.60
CA GLN A 69 -21.47 15.50 10.25
C GLN A 69 -22.20 14.56 9.26
N GLY A 70 -22.02 13.24 9.41
CA GLY A 70 -22.65 12.21 8.57
C GLY A 70 -21.92 11.92 7.25
N ASN A 71 -20.86 12.66 6.92
CA ASN A 71 -19.97 12.39 5.80
C ASN A 71 -18.68 11.74 6.28
N LYS A 72 -18.30 10.61 5.67
CA LYS A 72 -17.03 9.95 6.00
C LYS A 72 -15.91 10.58 5.19
N ARG A 73 -14.83 10.96 5.88
CA ARG A 73 -13.65 11.60 5.30
C ARG A 73 -12.41 10.78 5.62
N LEU A 74 -11.48 10.73 4.67
CA LEU A 74 -10.14 10.23 4.93
C LEU A 74 -9.29 11.39 5.42
N THR A 75 -8.86 11.28 6.67
CA THR A 75 -8.04 12.31 7.31
C THR A 75 -6.63 11.81 7.54
N LEU A 76 -5.69 12.73 7.38
CA LEU A 76 -4.29 12.57 7.74
C LEU A 76 -4.19 12.25 9.23
N VAL A 77 -3.52 11.16 9.55
CA VAL A 77 -3.21 10.78 10.93
C VAL A 77 -1.75 10.34 10.98
N GLY A 78 -1.14 10.37 12.16
CA GLY A 78 0.20 9.79 12.36
C GLY A 78 0.21 8.26 12.12
N LEU A 79 1.14 7.54 12.76
CA LEU A 79 1.38 6.09 12.50
C LEU A 79 0.23 5.10 12.81
N TRP A 80 -0.95 5.60 13.20
CA TRP A 80 -2.09 4.84 13.71
C TRP A 80 -3.23 4.63 12.70
N GLY A 81 -3.15 5.24 11.52
CA GLY A 81 -4.17 5.10 10.48
C GLY A 81 -4.34 3.66 9.99
N ASP A 82 -5.53 3.38 9.47
CA ASP A 82 -5.94 2.09 8.91
C ASP A 82 -5.53 1.94 7.42
N TYR A 83 -5.15 3.04 6.77
CA TYR A 83 -4.74 3.06 5.37
C TYR A 83 -3.38 3.73 5.21
N ILE A 84 -2.69 3.35 4.13
CA ILE A 84 -1.50 4.04 3.63
C ILE A 84 -1.85 4.56 2.24
N LEU A 85 -1.65 5.86 2.04
CA LEU A 85 -1.81 6.54 0.78
C LEU A 85 -0.43 6.87 0.21
N LYS A 86 -0.29 6.67 -1.10
CA LYS A 86 0.86 7.02 -1.91
C LYS A 86 0.39 7.98 -3.01
N PRO A 87 0.73 9.27 -2.91
CA PRO A 87 0.32 10.25 -3.91
C PRO A 87 1.05 10.04 -5.23
N GLN A 88 0.61 10.76 -6.26
CA GLN A 88 1.33 10.86 -7.53
C GLN A 88 2.77 11.34 -7.29
N SER A 89 3.71 10.75 -8.03
CA SER A 89 5.10 11.21 -8.05
C SER A 89 5.26 12.40 -9.00
N ALA A 90 6.01 13.41 -8.57
CA ALA A 90 6.40 14.51 -9.46
C ALA A 90 7.41 14.07 -10.54
N GLU A 91 8.18 13.02 -10.28
CA GLU A 91 9.22 12.52 -11.18
C GLU A 91 8.70 11.44 -12.14
N PHE A 92 7.71 10.65 -11.71
CA PHE A 92 7.21 9.49 -12.44
C PHE A 92 5.72 9.60 -12.69
N SER A 93 5.34 9.80 -13.95
CA SER A 93 3.94 9.81 -14.37
C SER A 93 3.29 8.44 -14.16
N PHE A 94 2.00 8.45 -13.83
CA PHE A 94 1.17 7.26 -13.60
C PHE A 94 1.68 6.30 -12.50
N MET A 95 2.46 6.79 -11.53
CA MET A 95 3.05 5.94 -10.49
C MET A 95 1.98 5.20 -9.65
N PRO A 96 0.90 5.86 -9.16
CA PRO A 96 -0.22 5.18 -8.50
C PRO A 96 -0.85 4.07 -9.34
N GLU A 97 -1.08 4.35 -10.63
CA GLU A 97 -1.75 3.44 -11.56
C GLU A 97 -0.90 2.21 -11.85
N VAL A 98 0.42 2.38 -12.02
CA VAL A 98 1.37 1.26 -12.19
C VAL A 98 1.39 0.38 -10.94
N GLU A 99 1.37 0.98 -9.74
CA GLU A 99 1.33 0.22 -8.49
C GLU A 99 0.01 -0.56 -8.36
N ASP A 100 -1.14 0.09 -8.61
CA ASP A 100 -2.44 -0.55 -8.55
C ASP A 100 -2.61 -1.68 -9.58
N LEU A 101 -2.13 -1.46 -10.82
CA LEU A 101 -2.13 -2.47 -11.87
C LEU A 101 -1.28 -3.68 -11.49
N THR A 102 -0.06 -3.45 -10.98
CA THR A 102 0.84 -4.54 -10.56
C THR A 102 0.21 -5.36 -9.44
N MET A 103 -0.47 -4.72 -8.50
CA MET A 103 -1.17 -5.41 -7.42
C MET A 103 -2.40 -6.19 -7.90
N HIS A 104 -3.13 -5.70 -8.91
CA HIS A 104 -4.18 -6.46 -9.58
C HIS A 104 -3.61 -7.69 -10.31
N LEU A 105 -2.49 -7.55 -11.02
CA LEU A 105 -1.80 -8.66 -11.66
C LEU A 105 -1.38 -9.71 -10.61
N ALA A 106 -0.79 -9.28 -9.49
CA ALA A 106 -0.37 -10.20 -8.42
C ALA A 106 -1.54 -11.08 -7.92
N LYS A 107 -2.74 -10.51 -7.77
CA LYS A 107 -3.95 -11.28 -7.41
C LYS A 107 -4.32 -12.33 -8.47
N LEU A 108 -4.18 -12.03 -9.76
CA LEU A 108 -4.42 -13.00 -10.84
C LEU A 108 -3.44 -14.18 -10.77
N PHE A 109 -2.19 -13.91 -10.36
CA PHE A 109 -1.18 -14.93 -10.07
C PHE A 109 -1.34 -15.62 -8.71
N LYS A 110 -2.44 -15.34 -7.99
CA LYS A 110 -2.75 -15.89 -6.65
C LYS A 110 -1.69 -15.54 -5.59
N ILE A 111 -1.02 -14.40 -5.75
CA ILE A 111 -0.14 -13.84 -4.74
C ILE A 111 -1.01 -13.08 -3.73
N GLU A 112 -0.76 -13.31 -2.44
CA GLU A 112 -1.45 -12.59 -1.37
C GLU A 112 -1.02 -11.12 -1.39
N THR A 113 -2.00 -10.22 -1.48
CA THR A 113 -1.76 -8.77 -1.50
C THR A 113 -2.56 -8.10 -0.40
N ALA A 114 -2.12 -6.91 0.01
CA ALA A 114 -2.99 -6.00 0.75
C ALA A 114 -4.25 -5.67 -0.06
N GLN A 115 -5.32 -5.22 0.61
CA GLN A 115 -6.43 -4.59 -0.10
C GLN A 115 -5.95 -3.23 -0.59
N HIS A 116 -6.17 -2.92 -1.87
CA HIS A 116 -5.75 -1.68 -2.49
C HIS A 116 -6.81 -1.15 -3.44
N ALA A 117 -6.70 0.13 -3.78
CA ALA A 117 -7.52 0.84 -4.75
C ALA A 117 -6.79 2.11 -5.25
N LEU A 118 -7.34 2.75 -6.28
CA LEU A 118 -7.02 4.13 -6.64
C LEU A 118 -8.07 5.09 -6.08
N ILE A 119 -7.67 6.25 -5.59
CA ILE A 119 -8.58 7.29 -5.09
C ILE A 119 -8.19 8.65 -5.68
N ARG A 120 -9.17 9.50 -5.99
CA ARG A 120 -8.90 10.89 -6.36
C ARG A 120 -8.66 11.75 -5.13
N THR A 121 -7.65 12.61 -5.24
CA THR A 121 -7.43 13.73 -4.33
C THR A 121 -8.42 14.86 -4.62
N SER A 122 -8.47 15.87 -3.74
CA SER A 122 -9.23 17.10 -3.98
C SER A 122 -8.74 17.91 -5.19
N THR A 123 -7.51 17.69 -5.64
CA THR A 123 -6.95 18.27 -6.88
C THR A 123 -7.33 17.48 -8.14
N GLY A 124 -7.97 16.32 -7.99
CA GLY A 124 -8.41 15.45 -9.08
C GLY A 124 -7.37 14.44 -9.55
N GLU A 125 -6.15 14.48 -9.00
CA GLU A 125 -5.10 13.50 -9.29
C GLU A 125 -5.40 12.15 -8.64
N LEU A 126 -4.91 11.07 -9.25
CA LEU A 126 -5.00 9.75 -8.67
C LEU A 126 -3.90 9.53 -7.63
N ALA A 127 -4.25 8.81 -6.58
CA ALA A 127 -3.35 8.32 -5.55
C ALA A 127 -3.64 6.83 -5.30
N TYR A 128 -2.59 6.08 -4.97
CA TYR A 128 -2.72 4.68 -4.59
C TYR A 128 -3.03 4.61 -3.10
N ILE A 129 -4.07 3.87 -2.73
CA ILE A 129 -4.44 3.66 -1.34
C ILE A 129 -4.48 2.18 -1.03
N THR A 130 -3.80 1.78 0.04
CA THR A 130 -3.83 0.41 0.57
C THR A 130 -4.32 0.39 1.99
N LYS A 131 -5.10 -0.63 2.33
CA LYS A 131 -5.46 -0.91 3.71
C LYS A 131 -4.29 -1.62 4.40
N ARG A 132 -4.00 -1.21 5.63
CA ARG A 132 -2.94 -1.81 6.44
C ARG A 132 -3.33 -3.21 6.87
N PHE A 133 -2.48 -4.19 6.57
CA PHE A 133 -2.62 -5.57 7.04
C PHE A 133 -2.05 -5.78 8.45
N ASP A 134 -1.24 -4.84 8.94
CA ASP A 134 -0.70 -4.82 10.30
C ASP A 134 -1.66 -4.13 11.31
N ARG A 135 -2.93 -3.96 10.92
CA ARG A 135 -4.00 -3.37 11.73
C ARG A 135 -5.27 -4.22 11.64
N SER A 136 -5.90 -4.47 12.78
CA SER A 136 -7.19 -5.13 12.85
C SER A 136 -7.97 -4.68 14.07
N ASN A 137 -9.21 -4.22 13.87
CA ASN A 137 -10.11 -3.76 14.93
C ASN A 137 -9.46 -2.77 15.92
N GLY A 138 -8.73 -1.78 15.40
CA GLY A 138 -8.01 -0.77 16.20
C GLY A 138 -6.75 -1.29 16.92
N LYS A 139 -6.39 -2.57 16.75
CA LYS A 139 -5.19 -3.17 17.33
C LYS A 139 -4.09 -3.30 16.29
N LYS A 140 -2.85 -3.15 16.76
CA LYS A 140 -1.65 -3.45 15.97
C LYS A 140 -1.43 -4.95 15.92
N ILE A 141 -1.11 -5.46 14.74
CA ILE A 141 -0.58 -6.80 14.53
C ILE A 141 0.93 -6.64 14.37
N HIS A 142 1.72 -7.43 15.09
CA HIS A 142 3.17 -7.37 15.00
C HIS A 142 3.62 -7.91 13.63
N VAL A 143 4.48 -7.16 12.95
CA VAL A 143 5.05 -7.48 11.64
C VAL A 143 6.51 -7.07 11.66
N GLU A 144 7.36 -7.93 11.12
CA GLU A 144 8.77 -7.66 10.90
C GLU A 144 9.08 -7.73 9.39
N ASP A 145 10.01 -6.90 8.94
CA ASP A 145 10.55 -6.98 7.58
C ASP A 145 11.79 -7.90 7.51
N LEU A 146 12.27 -8.16 6.29
CA LEU A 146 13.42 -9.04 6.11
C LEU A 146 14.74 -8.36 6.49
N CYS A 147 14.81 -7.03 6.65
CA CYS A 147 15.98 -6.37 7.23
C CYS A 147 16.13 -6.80 8.70
N GLN A 148 15.03 -6.72 9.46
CA GLN A 148 14.98 -7.13 10.87
C GLN A 148 15.35 -8.61 11.03
N LEU A 149 14.69 -9.49 10.25
CA LEU A 149 14.97 -10.94 10.29
C LEU A 149 16.37 -11.31 9.78
N SER A 150 16.99 -10.45 8.97
CA SER A 150 18.37 -10.62 8.51
C SER A 150 19.41 -10.00 9.44
N GLU A 151 18.98 -9.34 10.52
CA GLU A 151 19.83 -8.52 11.41
C GLU A 151 20.62 -7.45 10.63
N LEU A 152 20.02 -6.90 9.57
CA LEU A 152 20.61 -5.85 8.74
C LEU A 152 19.95 -4.52 9.03
N LEU A 153 20.76 -3.47 9.08
CA LEU A 153 20.26 -2.10 9.20
C LEU A 153 19.51 -1.69 7.92
N THR A 154 18.63 -0.68 8.03
CA THR A 154 17.78 -0.25 6.90
C THR A 154 18.59 0.25 5.70
N GLU A 155 19.76 0.85 5.93
CA GLU A 155 20.71 1.29 4.91
C GLU A 155 21.29 0.12 4.11
N GLN A 156 21.21 -1.10 4.67
CA GLN A 156 21.67 -2.33 4.06
C GLN A 156 20.53 -3.11 3.39
N LYS A 157 19.37 -2.49 3.13
CA LYS A 157 18.20 -3.15 2.51
C LYS A 157 18.48 -3.86 1.18
N TYR A 158 19.52 -3.45 0.45
CA TYR A 158 19.98 -4.08 -0.79
C TYR A 158 21.12 -5.10 -0.59
N LYS A 159 21.67 -5.24 0.61
CA LYS A 159 22.83 -6.10 0.91
C LYS A 159 22.41 -7.53 1.28
N SER A 160 21.64 -8.17 0.41
CA SER A 160 21.23 -9.57 0.56
C SER A 160 21.01 -10.21 -0.80
N SER A 161 20.74 -11.52 -0.79
CA SER A 161 20.39 -12.28 -1.98
C SER A 161 19.03 -12.95 -1.79
N TYR A 162 18.35 -13.25 -2.90
CA TYR A 162 17.12 -14.02 -2.86
C TYR A 162 17.31 -15.40 -2.21
N GLU A 163 18.49 -16.01 -2.37
CA GLU A 163 18.85 -17.25 -1.68
C GLU A 163 18.89 -17.08 -0.16
N ARG A 164 19.54 -16.01 0.34
CA ARG A 164 19.59 -15.72 1.78
C ARG A 164 18.20 -15.49 2.35
N VAL A 165 17.35 -14.74 1.66
CA VAL A 165 15.94 -14.55 2.06
C VAL A 165 15.19 -15.88 2.09
N GLY A 166 15.38 -16.75 1.09
CA GLY A 166 14.78 -18.08 1.09
C GLY A 166 15.21 -18.95 2.29
N LYS A 167 16.47 -18.83 2.74
CA LYS A 167 16.96 -19.50 3.96
C LYS A 167 16.31 -18.92 5.22
N ILE A 168 16.20 -17.60 5.33
CA ILE A 168 15.53 -16.91 6.45
C ILE A 168 14.06 -17.34 6.56
N ILE A 169 13.35 -17.39 5.44
CA ILE A 169 11.96 -17.86 5.39
C ILE A 169 11.88 -19.31 5.91
N LYS A 170 12.77 -20.19 5.44
CA LYS A 170 12.80 -21.58 5.92
C LYS A 170 13.09 -21.71 7.41
N GLN A 171 13.87 -20.79 7.97
CA GLN A 171 14.26 -20.78 9.38
C GLN A 171 13.15 -20.27 10.31
N TYR A 172 12.48 -19.17 9.95
CA TYR A 172 11.60 -18.45 10.89
C TYR A 172 10.10 -18.66 10.65
N THR A 173 9.68 -19.14 9.47
CA THR A 173 8.25 -19.32 9.19
C THR A 173 7.72 -20.66 9.70
N THR A 174 6.47 -20.65 10.18
CA THR A 174 5.80 -21.86 10.67
C THR A 174 5.60 -22.91 9.57
N ASN A 175 5.28 -22.48 8.34
CA ASN A 175 4.99 -23.36 7.21
C ASN A 175 6.07 -23.24 6.13
N SER A 176 7.33 -23.42 6.52
CA SER A 176 8.54 -23.19 5.71
C SER A 176 8.50 -23.72 4.27
N GLY A 177 7.95 -24.91 4.04
CA GLY A 177 7.80 -25.47 2.69
C GLY A 177 6.84 -24.68 1.80
N LEU A 178 5.68 -24.30 2.34
CA LEU A 178 4.69 -23.49 1.62
C LEU A 178 5.17 -22.05 1.44
N ASP A 179 5.76 -21.46 2.47
CA ASP A 179 6.23 -20.08 2.44
C ASP A 179 7.44 -19.91 1.50
N ALA A 180 8.30 -20.92 1.38
CA ALA A 180 9.37 -20.93 0.36
C ALA A 180 8.80 -20.94 -1.07
N ILE A 181 7.72 -21.69 -1.33
CA ILE A 181 7.05 -21.70 -2.65
C ILE A 181 6.37 -20.36 -2.93
N LYS A 182 5.67 -19.79 -1.93
CA LYS A 182 5.07 -18.45 -2.03
C LYS A 182 6.12 -17.40 -2.36
N TYR A 183 7.25 -17.44 -1.67
CA TYR A 183 8.36 -16.52 -1.90
C TYR A 183 8.97 -16.68 -3.30
N PHE A 184 9.21 -17.91 -3.75
CA PHE A 184 9.73 -18.13 -5.10
C PHE A 184 8.78 -17.61 -6.18
N ARG A 185 7.46 -17.80 -6.01
CA ARG A 185 6.44 -17.20 -6.90
C ARG A 185 6.51 -15.68 -6.91
N LEU A 186 6.73 -15.06 -5.76
CA LEU A 186 6.88 -13.60 -5.65
C LEU A 186 8.14 -13.11 -6.37
N VAL A 187 9.28 -13.80 -6.22
CA VAL A 187 10.53 -13.47 -6.95
C VAL A 187 10.31 -13.56 -8.47
N LEU A 188 9.68 -14.64 -8.94
CA LEU A 188 9.38 -14.81 -10.36
C LEU A 188 8.41 -13.74 -10.87
N PHE A 189 7.38 -13.42 -10.10
CA PHE A 189 6.43 -12.37 -10.45
C PHE A 189 7.11 -11.00 -10.56
N SER A 190 7.94 -10.63 -9.57
CA SER A 190 8.70 -9.38 -9.58
C SER A 190 9.63 -9.29 -10.80
N PHE A 191 10.26 -10.39 -11.20
CA PHE A 191 11.03 -10.45 -12.44
C PHE A 191 10.17 -10.18 -13.69
N LEU A 192 9.01 -10.84 -13.80
CA LEU A 192 8.10 -10.71 -14.95
C LEU A 192 7.47 -9.32 -15.07
N THR A 193 7.18 -8.66 -13.94
CA THR A 193 6.62 -7.30 -13.94
C THR A 193 7.68 -6.21 -13.97
N GLY A 194 8.97 -6.56 -14.03
CA GLY A 194 10.06 -5.59 -14.03
C GLY A 194 10.21 -4.81 -12.72
N ASN A 195 9.79 -5.38 -11.59
CA ASN A 195 10.01 -4.78 -10.27
C ASN A 195 11.49 -4.91 -9.87
N ASN A 196 12.25 -3.85 -10.09
CA ASN A 196 13.67 -3.77 -9.78
C ASN A 196 13.98 -3.33 -8.33
N ASP A 197 12.96 -3.12 -7.50
CA ASP A 197 13.10 -2.62 -6.12
C ASP A 197 12.57 -3.61 -5.06
N MET A 198 12.61 -4.92 -5.35
CA MET A 198 12.24 -6.00 -4.42
C MET A 198 13.35 -6.25 -3.36
N HIS A 199 13.59 -5.25 -2.52
CA HIS A 199 14.60 -5.29 -1.46
C HIS A 199 14.07 -5.91 -0.15
N LEU A 200 14.87 -5.90 0.93
CA LEU A 200 14.53 -6.52 2.22
C LEU A 200 13.38 -5.84 3.02
N LYS A 201 12.95 -4.64 2.61
CA LYS A 201 11.86 -3.88 3.23
C LYS A 201 10.66 -3.78 2.31
#